data_AF-A0A815NB55-F1
#
_entry.id   AF-A0A815NB55-F1
#
_cell.length_a   1.000
_cell.length_b   1.000
_cell.length_c   1.000
_cell.angle_alpha   90.00
_cell.angle_beta   90.00
_cell.angle_gamma   90.00
#
_symmetry.space_group_name_H-M   'P 1'
#
loop_
_entity.id
_entity.type
_entity.pdbx_description
1 polymer ?
#
loop_
_entity_poly.entity_id
_entity_poly.type
_entity_poly.pdbx_seq_one_letter_code
_entity_poly.pdbx_strand_id
1 'polypeptide(L)'
;AWGYITTENEKYTAPIWLTEFGTNVDNFVGDNYINCVSQYVQNKKISWAYWVLAGSYYIRDGTSEFRESFGLLSDDWQTVKSDLFMKILADMQKD
;
A
#
# COMPACT_ATOMS: atom_id res chain seq x y z
N ALA A 1 5.22 5.92 -12.60
CA ALA A 1 6.33 6.80 -13.01
C ALA A 1 7.66 6.19 -12.57
N TRP A 2 8.81 6.69 -13.06
CA TRP A 2 10.12 6.14 -12.71
C TRP A 2 10.81 7.03 -11.67
N GLY A 3 10.88 6.56 -10.44
CA GLY A 3 11.47 7.29 -9.31
C GLY A 3 12.70 6.59 -8.74
N TYR A 4 13.55 7.37 -8.08
CA TYR A 4 14.83 6.92 -7.50
C TYR A 4 14.90 7.30 -6.02
N ILE A 5 15.54 6.47 -5.19
CA ILE A 5 15.75 6.78 -3.77
C ILE A 5 16.83 7.86 -3.60
N THR A 6 17.91 7.74 -4.37
CA THR A 6 19.12 8.58 -4.31
C THR A 6 19.16 9.55 -5.49
N THR A 7 20.32 9.70 -6.14
CA THR A 7 20.54 10.53 -7.32
C THR A 7 19.97 9.89 -8.57
N GLU A 8 19.37 10.71 -9.44
CA GLU A 8 18.86 10.28 -10.75
C GLU A 8 19.96 10.39 -11.82
N ASN A 9 19.83 9.63 -12.91
CA ASN A 9 20.69 9.73 -14.11
C ASN A 9 22.17 9.40 -13.90
N GLU A 10 22.49 8.60 -12.89
CA GLU A 10 23.85 8.12 -12.63
C GLU A 10 24.01 6.67 -13.11
N LYS A 11 25.22 6.31 -13.57
CA LYS A 11 25.48 4.93 -14.07
C LYS A 11 25.25 3.84 -13.01
N TYR A 12 25.32 4.22 -11.74
CA TYR A 12 25.16 3.34 -10.59
C TYR A 12 23.76 3.44 -9.96
N THR A 13 22.80 4.10 -10.61
CA THR A 13 21.42 4.19 -10.11
C THR A 13 20.41 3.57 -11.06
N ALA A 14 19.34 3.04 -10.48
CA ALA A 14 18.24 2.40 -11.19
C ALA A 14 16.91 2.84 -10.58
N PRO A 15 15.83 2.93 -11.39
CA PRO A 15 14.52 3.25 -10.87
C PRO A 15 14.04 2.15 -9.92
N ILE A 16 13.22 2.52 -8.96
CA ILE A 16 12.63 1.60 -8.00
C ILE A 16 11.13 1.46 -8.20
N TRP A 17 10.62 0.29 -7.83
CA TRP A 17 9.19 0.02 -7.67
C TRP A 17 8.96 -0.41 -6.23
N LEU A 18 8.17 0.36 -5.47
CA LEU A 18 7.76 -0.02 -4.12
C LEU A 18 6.64 -1.06 -4.19
N THR A 19 6.99 -2.34 -4.11
CA THR A 19 6.02 -3.42 -4.37
C THR A 19 5.14 -3.78 -3.17
N GLU A 20 5.59 -3.46 -1.95
CA GLU A 20 4.86 -3.79 -0.72
C GLU A 20 5.03 -2.68 0.31
N PHE A 21 3.90 -2.19 0.80
CA PHE A 21 3.77 -1.27 1.93
C PHE A 21 2.34 -1.37 2.45
N GLY A 22 2.12 -0.94 3.69
CA GLY A 22 0.78 -0.87 4.22
C GLY A 22 0.75 -0.52 5.69
N THR A 23 -0.46 -0.54 6.23
CA THR A 23 -0.77 -0.30 7.64
C THR A 23 -1.99 -1.15 7.98
N ASN A 24 -2.35 -1.20 9.25
CA ASN A 24 -3.61 -1.80 9.65
C ASN A 24 -4.78 -0.94 9.11
N VAL A 25 -5.58 -1.53 8.22
CA VAL A 25 -6.73 -0.88 7.56
C VAL A 25 -7.98 -0.94 8.44
N ASP A 26 -8.03 -1.88 9.40
CA ASP A 26 -9.17 -2.01 10.31
C ASP A 26 -9.31 -0.72 11.15
N ASN A 27 -10.42 0.01 10.95
CA ASN A 27 -10.68 1.32 11.57
C ASN A 27 -9.63 2.39 11.25
N PHE A 28 -9.06 2.35 10.04
CA PHE A 28 -8.09 3.36 9.61
C PHE A 28 -8.67 4.78 9.61
N VAL A 29 -8.08 5.66 10.42
CA VAL A 29 -8.44 7.08 10.55
C VAL A 29 -7.33 8.02 10.09
N GLY A 30 -6.22 7.48 9.59
CA GLY A 30 -5.00 8.22 9.27
C GLY A 30 -3.80 7.73 10.07
N ASP A 31 -2.64 7.66 9.40
CA ASP A 31 -1.36 7.25 9.98
C ASP A 31 -0.24 8.11 9.38
N ASN A 32 0.65 8.61 10.22
CA ASN A 32 1.81 9.39 9.79
C ASN A 32 2.70 8.59 8.84
N TYR A 33 2.86 7.29 9.06
CA TYR A 33 3.66 6.45 8.16
C TYR A 33 3.09 6.45 6.73
N ILE A 34 1.79 6.18 6.58
CA ILE A 34 1.13 6.19 5.27
C ILE A 34 1.17 7.57 4.61
N ASN A 35 0.97 8.63 5.39
CA ASN A 35 1.08 10.00 4.87
C ASN A 35 2.49 10.29 4.35
N CYS A 36 3.53 9.90 5.08
CA CYS A 36 4.92 10.07 4.65
C CYS A 36 5.24 9.22 3.41
N VAL A 37 4.80 7.96 3.36
CA VAL A 37 4.99 7.10 2.18
C VAL A 37 4.28 7.70 0.97
N SER A 38 3.02 8.11 1.13
CA SER A 38 2.22 8.74 0.08
C SER A 38 2.91 9.99 -0.50
N GLN A 39 3.37 10.89 0.37
CA GLN A 39 4.11 12.09 -0.05
C GLN A 39 5.44 11.75 -0.72
N TYR A 40 6.20 10.80 -0.17
CA TYR A 40 7.50 10.41 -0.72
C TYR A 40 7.37 9.81 -2.12
N VAL A 41 6.42 8.88 -2.29
CA VAL A 41 6.14 8.20 -3.56
C VAL A 41 5.71 9.20 -4.64
N GLN A 42 4.82 10.14 -4.30
CA GLN A 42 4.39 11.20 -5.22
C GLN A 42 5.55 12.14 -5.58
N ASN A 43 6.26 12.67 -4.58
CA ASN A 43 7.37 13.63 -4.79
C ASN A 43 8.51 13.04 -5.63
N LYS A 44 8.80 11.76 -5.42
CA LYS A 44 9.86 11.02 -6.14
C LYS A 44 9.36 10.32 -7.39
N LYS A 45 8.06 10.40 -7.71
CA LYS A 45 7.44 9.75 -8.86
C LYS A 45 7.73 8.24 -8.91
N ILE A 46 7.72 7.59 -7.76
CA ILE A 46 7.98 6.15 -7.62
C ILE A 46 6.71 5.38 -8.00
N SER A 47 6.82 4.36 -8.85
CA SER A 47 5.72 3.41 -9.06
C SER A 47 5.57 2.50 -7.83
N TRP A 48 4.34 2.06 -7.55
CA TRP A 48 4.05 1.27 -6.34
C TRP A 48 3.01 0.18 -6.59
N ALA A 49 2.96 -0.80 -5.68
CA ALA A 49 1.89 -1.78 -5.54
C ALA A 49 1.59 -1.95 -4.04
N TYR A 50 0.31 -2.15 -3.70
CA TYR A 50 -0.13 -2.23 -2.31
C TYR A 50 -0.19 -3.67 -1.80
N TRP A 51 0.27 -3.88 -0.56
CA TRP A 51 0.03 -5.11 0.19
C TRP A 51 -1.15 -4.88 1.17
N VAL A 52 -2.32 -5.47 0.98
CA VAL A 52 -2.72 -6.43 -0.07
C VAL A 52 -4.23 -6.32 -0.39
N LEU A 53 -4.67 -6.83 -1.54
CA LEU A 53 -6.09 -6.90 -1.90
C LEU A 53 -6.91 -7.87 -1.00
N ALA A 54 -6.27 -8.78 -0.27
CA ALA A 54 -6.93 -9.88 0.43
C ALA A 54 -7.90 -9.43 1.55
N GLY A 55 -8.82 -10.32 1.91
CA GLY A 55 -9.70 -10.16 3.08
C GLY A 55 -9.38 -11.12 4.23
N SER A 56 -9.13 -12.39 3.89
CA SER A 56 -8.74 -13.44 4.84
C SER A 56 -7.66 -14.34 4.24
N TYR A 57 -7.03 -15.16 5.08
CA TYR A 57 -6.23 -16.31 4.66
C TYR A 57 -7.05 -17.57 4.85
N TYR A 58 -6.93 -18.51 3.91
CA TYR A 58 -7.48 -19.84 4.09
C TYR A 58 -7.01 -20.46 5.42
N ILE A 59 -5.69 -20.44 5.67
CA ILE A 59 -5.07 -20.77 6.96
C ILE A 59 -3.88 -19.82 7.18
N ARG A 60 -3.77 -19.24 8.38
CA ARG A 60 -2.57 -18.53 8.84
C ARG A 60 -2.36 -18.81 10.32
N ASP A 61 -1.12 -19.12 10.71
CA ASP A 61 -0.74 -19.42 12.10
C ASP A 61 -1.66 -20.46 12.78
N GLY A 62 -2.08 -21.48 12.02
CA GLY A 62 -2.98 -22.54 12.50
C GLY A 62 -4.44 -22.15 12.64
N THR A 63 -4.82 -20.91 12.30
CA THR A 63 -6.19 -20.41 12.34
C THR A 63 -6.78 -20.38 10.93
N SER A 64 -7.95 -21.00 10.76
CA SER A 64 -8.73 -20.95 9.51
C SER A 64 -9.37 -19.57 9.34
N GLU A 65 -9.51 -19.10 8.10
CA GLU A 65 -10.15 -17.81 7.79
C GLU A 65 -9.56 -16.63 8.59
N PHE A 66 -8.24 -16.64 8.78
CA PHE A 66 -7.55 -15.60 9.53
C PHE A 66 -7.69 -14.26 8.80
N ARG A 67 -8.30 -13.27 9.45
CA ARG A 67 -8.55 -11.95 8.86
C ARG A 67 -7.23 -11.21 8.59
N GLU A 68 -7.06 -10.68 7.39
CA GLU A 68 -5.88 -9.87 7.02
C GLU A 68 -6.15 -8.40 7.35
N SER A 69 -5.55 -7.88 8.41
CA SER A 69 -5.77 -6.51 8.88
C SER A 69 -5.19 -5.43 7.95
N PHE A 70 -4.17 -5.76 7.15
CA PHE A 70 -3.60 -4.93 6.08
C PHE A 70 -4.34 -5.10 4.75
N GLY A 71 -5.39 -5.93 4.72
CA GLY A 71 -6.20 -6.17 3.54
C GLY A 71 -7.02 -4.94 3.12
N LEU A 72 -7.25 -4.75 1.82
CA LEU A 72 -8.20 -3.75 1.32
C LEU A 72 -9.66 -4.21 1.45
N LEU A 73 -9.88 -5.52 1.43
CA LEU A 73 -11.21 -6.13 1.45
C LEU A 73 -11.50 -6.74 2.82
N SER A 74 -12.79 -6.84 3.16
CA SER A 74 -13.28 -7.60 4.32
C SER A 74 -13.22 -9.10 4.04
N ASP A 75 -13.52 -9.91 5.05
CA ASP A 75 -13.55 -11.38 4.98
C ASP A 75 -14.56 -11.94 3.97
N ASP A 76 -15.50 -11.13 3.48
CA ASP A 76 -16.41 -11.47 2.37
C ASP A 76 -15.79 -11.32 0.96
N TRP A 77 -14.53 -10.85 0.87
CA TRP A 77 -13.78 -10.60 -0.37
C TRP A 77 -14.49 -9.66 -1.35
N GLN A 78 -15.41 -8.82 -0.87
CA GLN A 78 -16.21 -7.92 -1.69
C GLN A 78 -16.26 -6.51 -1.10
N THR A 79 -16.43 -6.39 0.21
CA THR A 79 -16.57 -5.12 0.90
C THR A 79 -15.21 -4.48 1.11
N VAL A 80 -15.04 -3.24 0.69
CA VAL A 80 -13.84 -2.44 0.99
C VAL A 80 -13.84 -2.04 2.46
N LYS A 81 -12.70 -2.20 3.15
CA LYS A 81 -12.60 -1.91 4.59
C LYS A 81 -12.57 -0.43 4.95
N SER A 82 -12.01 0.42 4.09
CA SER A 82 -11.86 1.85 4.36
C SER A 82 -11.87 2.69 3.09
N ASP A 83 -12.95 3.46 2.90
CA ASP A 83 -13.05 4.44 1.81
C ASP A 83 -11.96 5.51 1.90
N LEU A 84 -11.61 5.93 3.12
CA LEU A 84 -10.53 6.88 3.35
C LEU A 84 -9.20 6.33 2.84
N PHE A 85 -8.90 5.07 3.14
CA PHE A 85 -7.64 4.45 2.71
C PHE A 85 -7.61 4.25 1.19
N MET A 86 -8.71 3.82 0.58
CA MET A 86 -8.84 3.75 -0.88
C MET A 86 -8.65 5.11 -1.55
N LYS A 87 -9.17 6.18 -0.95
CA LYS A 87 -8.96 7.55 -1.44
C LYS A 87 -7.48 7.94 -1.40
N ILE A 88 -6.75 7.60 -0.33
CA ILE A 88 -5.31 7.87 -0.23
C ILE A 88 -4.55 7.13 -1.33
N LEU A 89 -4.83 5.84 -1.53
CA LEU A 89 -4.20 5.05 -2.61
C LEU A 89 -4.53 5.64 -3.98
N ALA A 90 -5.77 6.05 -4.22
CA ALA A 90 -6.17 6.69 -5.47
C ALA A 90 -5.46 8.05 -5.67
N ASP A 91 -5.29 8.85 -4.62
CA ASP A 91 -4.57 10.12 -4.67
C ASP A 91 -3.07 9.90 -4.94
N MET A 92 -2.47 8.80 -4.45
CA MET A 92 -1.08 8.41 -4.75
C MET A 92 -0.84 7.98 -6.20
N GLN A 93 -1.88 7.62 -6.94
CA GLN A 93 -1.77 7.17 -8.33
C GLN A 93 -1.83 8.35 -9.33
N LYS A 94 -2.25 9.54 -8.89
CA LYS A 94 -2.41 10.72 -9.75
C LYS A 94 -1.05 11.25 -10.19
N ASP A 95 -0.97 11.58 -11.49
CA ASP A 95 0.23 12.04 -12.19
C ASP A 95 0.74 13.43 -11.76
#